data_AF-A0A8J8K9X6-F1
#
_entry.id   AF-A0A8J8K9X6-F1
#
_cell.length_a   1.000
_cell.length_b   1.000
_cell.length_c   1.000
_cell.angle_alpha   90.00
_cell.angle_beta   90.00
_cell.angle_gamma   90.00
#
_symmetry.space_group_name_H-M   'P 1'
#
loop_
_entity.id
_entity.type
_entity.pdbx_description
1 polymer ?
#
loop_
_entity_poly.entity_id
_entity_poly.type
_entity_poly.pdbx_seq_one_letter_code
_entity_poly.pdbx_strand_id
1 'polypeptide(L)'
;MLDMEGHGNDDVATCPVKQLYYKEVADMLEKGMNKEEILAYYVDQMGEQALKAPSKKGFSLFAWTIPYVVLFIAALFVYYVIRKWKIKNKEQQNQHVKTKIPNETERNSLIDFIERERKKYF
;
A
#
# COMPACT_ATOMS: atom_id res chain seq x y z
N MET A 1 -39.81 -8.21 -13.67
CA MET A 1 -38.87 -8.83 -14.63
C MET A 1 -38.71 -7.80 -15.73
N LEU A 2 -37.81 -6.85 -15.54
CA LEU A 2 -37.53 -5.77 -16.51
C LEU A 2 -36.35 -6.27 -17.34
N ASP A 3 -36.62 -7.25 -18.20
CA ASP A 3 -35.57 -7.86 -19.01
C ASP A 3 -35.03 -6.85 -20.02
N MET A 4 -33.70 -6.77 -20.08
CA MET A 4 -32.94 -5.92 -20.98
C MET A 4 -32.90 -6.48 -22.42
N GLU A 5 -33.57 -7.61 -22.68
CA GLU A 5 -33.65 -8.28 -23.98
C GLU A 5 -34.77 -7.66 -24.84
N GLY A 6 -34.55 -6.48 -25.42
CA GLY A 6 -35.51 -5.95 -26.41
C GLY A 6 -35.39 -4.47 -26.77
N HIS A 7 -34.67 -3.68 -26.00
CA HIS A 7 -34.66 -2.20 -26.13
C HIS A 7 -33.40 -1.65 -26.83
N GLY A 8 -32.65 -2.48 -27.57
CA GLY A 8 -31.39 -2.08 -28.22
C GLY A 8 -31.54 -1.02 -29.33
N ASN A 9 -32.77 -0.83 -29.83
CA ASN A 9 -33.08 0.11 -30.92
C ASN A 9 -33.93 1.30 -30.48
N ASP A 10 -34.35 1.34 -29.21
CA ASP A 10 -35.17 2.42 -28.68
C ASP A 10 -34.26 3.60 -28.28
N ASP A 11 -34.68 4.81 -28.59
CA ASP A 11 -34.00 6.01 -28.14
C ASP A 11 -34.10 6.12 -26.61
N VAL A 12 -32.98 6.45 -25.97
CA VAL A 12 -32.90 6.65 -24.51
C VAL A 12 -33.83 7.74 -23.97
N ALA A 13 -34.45 8.53 -24.86
CA ALA A 13 -35.44 9.55 -24.53
C ALA A 13 -36.87 8.99 -24.45
N THR A 14 -37.23 8.00 -25.29
CA THR A 14 -38.61 7.46 -25.37
C THR A 14 -38.76 6.06 -24.74
N CYS A 15 -37.70 5.49 -24.16
CA CYS A 15 -37.78 4.20 -23.48
C CYS A 15 -38.84 4.20 -22.34
N PRO A 16 -39.87 3.32 -22.39
CA PRO A 16 -40.96 3.29 -21.41
C PRO A 16 -40.49 2.88 -20.01
N VAL A 17 -39.44 2.05 -19.94
CA VAL A 17 -38.82 1.63 -18.68
C VAL A 17 -38.22 2.82 -17.95
N LYS A 18 -37.57 3.74 -18.68
CA LYS A 18 -37.04 4.98 -18.11
C LYS A 18 -38.17 5.84 -17.54
N GLN A 19 -39.26 6.03 -18.28
CA GLN A 19 -40.40 6.83 -17.81
C GLN A 19 -40.99 6.27 -16.50
N LEU A 20 -41.05 4.94 -16.36
CA LEU A 20 -41.49 4.27 -15.14
C LEU A 20 -40.57 4.60 -13.94
N TYR A 21 -39.26 4.45 -14.09
CA TYR A 21 -38.30 4.77 -13.02
C TYR A 21 -38.36 6.25 -12.61
N TYR A 22 -38.50 7.17 -13.57
CA TYR A 22 -38.59 8.60 -13.26
C TYR A 22 -39.88 8.93 -12.51
N LYS A 23 -40.99 8.26 -12.84
CA LYS A 23 -42.26 8.42 -12.12
C LYS A 23 -42.17 7.88 -10.70
N GLU A 24 -41.52 6.74 -10.49
CA GLU A 24 -41.29 6.16 -9.16
C GLU A 24 -40.41 7.08 -8.29
N VAL A 25 -39.33 7.62 -8.85
CA VAL A 25 -38.46 8.59 -8.16
C VAL A 25 -39.22 9.87 -7.82
N ALA A 26 -40.06 10.37 -8.73
CA ALA A 26 -40.87 11.56 -8.48
C ALA A 26 -41.87 11.34 -7.32
N ASP A 27 -42.54 10.18 -7.27
CA ASP A 27 -43.43 9.81 -6.16
C ASP A 27 -42.67 9.70 -4.82
N MET A 28 -41.44 9.17 -4.84
CA MET A 28 -40.59 9.14 -3.64
C MET A 28 -40.13 10.52 -3.17
N LEU A 29 -39.86 11.45 -4.09
CA LEU A 29 -39.55 12.84 -3.76
C LEU A 29 -40.77 13.58 -3.20
N GLU A 30 -41.97 13.35 -3.74
CA GLU A 30 -43.23 13.90 -3.21
C GLU A 30 -43.54 13.37 -1.80
N LYS A 31 -43.15 12.13 -1.50
CA LYS A 31 -43.19 11.54 -0.15
C LYS A 31 -42.16 12.13 0.83
N GLY A 32 -41.33 13.07 0.38
CA GLY A 32 -40.35 13.77 1.21
C GLY A 32 -39.02 13.04 1.43
N MET A 33 -38.74 11.98 0.67
CA MET A 33 -37.43 11.31 0.73
C MET A 33 -36.32 12.17 0.12
N ASN A 34 -35.17 12.17 0.77
CA ASN A 34 -33.97 12.84 0.26
C ASN A 34 -33.29 12.03 -0.83
N LYS A 35 -32.49 12.70 -1.66
CA LYS A 35 -31.74 12.07 -2.76
C LYS A 35 -30.85 10.93 -2.27
N GLU A 36 -30.19 11.06 -1.12
CA GLU A 36 -29.36 10.00 -0.55
C GLU A 36 -30.19 8.78 -0.11
N GLU A 37 -31.40 9.00 0.39
CA GLU A 37 -32.31 7.95 0.85
C GLU A 37 -32.88 7.16 -0.33
N ILE A 38 -33.27 7.86 -1.41
CA ILE A 38 -33.72 7.22 -2.66
C ILE A 38 -32.60 6.37 -3.26
N LEU A 39 -31.36 6.89 -3.27
CA LEU A 39 -30.21 6.11 -3.73
C LEU A 39 -29.95 4.90 -2.83
N ALA A 40 -30.05 5.05 -1.51
CA ALA A 40 -29.87 3.94 -0.57
C ALA A 40 -30.93 2.84 -0.78
N TYR A 41 -32.19 3.22 -1.01
CA TYR A 41 -33.28 2.29 -1.31
C TYR A 41 -33.00 1.44 -2.56
N TYR A 42 -32.58 2.08 -3.66
CA TYR A 42 -32.24 1.34 -4.89
C TYR A 42 -30.95 0.50 -4.75
N VAL A 43 -29.99 0.94 -3.93
CA VAL A 43 -28.78 0.15 -3.64
C VAL A 43 -29.09 -1.07 -2.78
N ASP A 44 -30.01 -0.96 -1.83
CA ASP A 44 -30.47 -2.09 -1.02
C ASP A 44 -31.18 -3.14 -1.89
N GLN A 45 -32.01 -2.68 -2.83
CA GLN A 45 -32.82 -3.57 -3.68
C GLN A 45 -32.08 -4.17 -4.89
N MET A 46 -31.18 -3.40 -5.53
CA MET A 46 -30.47 -3.81 -6.76
C MET A 46 -28.96 -4.04 -6.57
N GLY A 47 -28.42 -3.76 -5.38
CA GLY A 47 -26.99 -3.86 -5.06
C GLY A 47 -26.15 -2.68 -5.56
N GLU A 48 -24.92 -2.57 -5.06
CA GLU A 48 -23.98 -1.49 -5.41
C GLU A 48 -23.58 -1.47 -6.90
N GLN A 49 -23.83 -2.55 -7.64
CA GLN A 49 -23.60 -2.66 -9.08
C GLN A 49 -24.60 -1.82 -9.92
N ALA A 50 -25.74 -1.43 -9.34
CA ALA A 50 -26.74 -0.59 -10.02
C ALA A 50 -26.32 0.88 -10.10
N LEU A 51 -25.37 1.31 -9.27
CA LEU A 51 -24.81 2.66 -9.35
C LEU A 51 -23.74 2.71 -10.45
N LYS A 52 -23.93 3.60 -11.44
CA LYS A 52 -22.90 3.93 -12.44
C LYS A 52 -21.62 4.52 -11.82
N ALA A 53 -21.68 4.96 -10.57
CA ALA A 53 -20.54 5.43 -9.81
C ALA A 53 -20.47 4.66 -8.49
N PRO A 54 -19.32 4.08 -8.11
CA PRO A 54 -19.20 3.36 -6.85
C PRO A 54 -19.70 4.22 -5.69
N SER A 55 -20.47 3.60 -4.78
CA SER A 55 -21.00 4.28 -3.60
C SER A 55 -19.84 4.96 -2.86
N LYS A 56 -19.99 6.24 -2.49
CA LYS A 56 -18.94 7.02 -1.83
C LYS A 56 -18.75 6.62 -0.35
N LYS A 57 -18.99 5.36 0.03
CA LYS A 57 -18.95 4.91 1.42
C LYS A 57 -18.30 3.53 1.55
N GLY A 58 -17.32 3.44 2.45
CA GLY A 58 -16.77 2.17 2.95
C GLY A 58 -15.74 1.51 2.03
N PHE A 59 -16.19 0.65 1.11
CA PHE A 59 -15.33 -0.34 0.47
C PHE A 59 -14.43 0.22 -0.66
N SER A 60 -14.91 1.22 -1.42
CA SER A 60 -14.12 1.83 -2.50
C SER A 60 -12.87 2.58 -2.01
N LEU A 61 -12.88 3.10 -0.77
CA LEU A 61 -11.71 3.75 -0.19
C LEU A 61 -10.61 2.73 0.11
N PHE A 62 -10.96 1.58 0.70
CA PHE A 62 -9.97 0.54 0.98
C PHE A 62 -9.35 -0.02 -0.30
N ALA A 63 -10.16 -0.22 -1.35
CA ALA A 63 -9.67 -0.66 -2.66
C ALA A 63 -8.57 0.27 -3.23
N TRP A 64 -8.66 1.58 -2.99
CA TRP A 64 -7.64 2.54 -3.42
C TRP A 64 -6.50 2.71 -2.41
N THR A 65 -6.73 2.51 -1.11
CA THR A 65 -5.66 2.63 -0.11
C THR A 65 -4.73 1.42 -0.06
N ILE A 66 -5.23 0.23 -0.43
CA ILE A 66 -4.45 -1.02 -0.45
C ILE A 66 -3.10 -0.89 -1.19
N PRO A 67 -3.00 -0.36 -2.43
CA PRO A 67 -1.72 -0.24 -3.12
C PRO A 67 -0.68 0.59 -2.33
N TYR A 68 -1.12 1.67 -1.66
CA TYR A 68 -0.22 2.48 -0.84
C TYR A 68 0.19 1.77 0.46
N VAL A 69 -0.74 1.06 1.09
CA VAL A 69 -0.46 0.27 2.31
C VAL A 69 0.56 -0.83 2.00
N VAL A 70 0.38 -1.55 0.90
CA VAL A 70 1.32 -2.60 0.45
C VAL A 70 2.72 -2.01 0.21
N LEU A 71 2.82 -0.88 -0.49
CA LEU A 71 4.09 -0.18 -0.71
C LEU A 71 4.75 0.26 0.61
N PHE A 72 3.97 0.79 1.54
CA PHE A 72 4.48 1.27 2.83
C PHE A 72 5.02 0.11 3.68
N ILE A 73 4.30 -1.00 3.74
CA ILE A 73 4.73 -2.21 4.44
C ILE A 73 6.02 -2.76 3.82
N ALA A 74 6.09 -2.83 2.48
CA ALA A 74 7.30 -3.29 1.79
C ALA A 74 8.51 -2.39 2.07
N ALA A 75 8.33 -1.06 2.05
CA ALA A 75 9.38 -0.11 2.36
C ALA A 75 9.90 -0.26 3.81
N LEU A 76 8.98 -0.39 4.77
CA LEU A 76 9.34 -0.63 6.17
C LEU A 76 10.08 -1.95 6.36
N PHE A 77 9.64 -3.01 5.68
CA PHE A 77 10.29 -4.32 5.74
C PHE A 77 11.74 -4.25 5.25
N VAL A 78 11.97 -3.64 4.08
CA VAL A 78 13.31 -3.45 3.52
C VAL A 78 14.18 -2.60 4.46
N TYR A 79 13.64 -1.49 4.96
CA TYR A 79 14.34 -0.64 5.93
C TYR A 79 14.76 -1.42 7.19
N TYR A 80 13.86 -2.25 7.73
CA TYR A 80 14.12 -3.07 8.91
C TYR A 80 15.23 -4.10 8.66
N VAL A 81 15.19 -4.80 7.53
CA VAL A 81 16.23 -5.78 7.14
C VAL A 81 17.60 -5.09 7.00
N ILE A 82 17.66 -3.95 6.31
CA ILE A 82 18.90 -3.17 6.14
C ILE A 82 19.43 -2.70 7.49
N ARG A 83 18.57 -2.18 8.37
CA ARG A 83 18.95 -1.72 9.71
C ARG A 83 19.53 -2.88 10.53
N LYS A 84 18.90 -4.05 10.50
CA LYS A 84 19.37 -5.25 11.20
C LYS A 84 20.74 -5.69 10.68
N TRP A 85 20.96 -5.65 9.37
CA TRP A 85 22.25 -6.01 8.76
C TRP A 85 23.36 -5.00 9.08
N LYS A 86 23.05 -3.69 9.09
CA LYS A 86 24.02 -2.66 9.50
C LYS A 86 24.47 -2.81 10.96
N ILE A 87 23.56 -3.15 11.87
CA ILE A 87 23.90 -3.38 13.28
C ILE A 87 24.83 -4.59 13.41
N LYS A 88 24.51 -5.71 12.75
CA LYS A 88 25.35 -6.91 12.75
C LYS A 88 26.74 -6.65 12.13
N ASN A 89 26.81 -5.88 11.04
CA ASN A 89 28.09 -5.48 10.45
C ASN A 89 28.90 -4.56 11.37
N LYS A 90 28.26 -3.67 12.14
CA LYS A 90 28.96 -2.79 13.09
C LYS A 90 29.59 -3.58 14.25
N GLU A 91 28.92 -4.65 14.68
CA GLU A 91 29.46 -5.59 15.67
C GLU A 91 30.61 -6.42 15.07
N GLN A 92 30.47 -6.93 13.85
CA GLN A 92 31.52 -7.68 13.16
C GLN A 92 32.75 -6.83 12.82
N GLN A 93 32.56 -5.57 12.43
CA GLN A 93 33.66 -4.63 12.20
C GLN A 93 34.39 -4.28 13.50
N ASN A 94 33.66 -4.05 14.59
CA ASN A 94 34.27 -3.83 15.91
C ASN A 94 35.04 -5.07 16.39
N GLN A 95 34.52 -6.27 16.16
CA GLN A 95 35.25 -7.50 16.48
C GLN A 95 36.50 -7.68 15.62
N HIS A 96 36.42 -7.47 14.29
CA HIS A 96 37.56 -7.59 13.40
C HIS A 96 38.66 -6.57 13.71
N VAL A 97 38.30 -5.35 14.12
CA VAL A 97 39.26 -4.35 14.62
C VAL A 97 39.86 -4.79 15.96
N LYS A 98 39.04 -5.31 16.90
CA LYS A 98 39.52 -5.79 18.20
C LYS A 98 40.44 -7.02 18.09
N THR A 99 40.24 -7.87 17.08
CA THR A 99 41.08 -9.05 16.79
C THR A 99 42.35 -8.69 16.02
N LYS A 100 42.34 -7.62 15.20
CA LYS A 100 43.52 -7.19 14.43
C LYS A 100 44.47 -6.27 15.17
N ILE A 101 44.06 -5.67 16.28
CA ILE A 101 44.98 -4.87 17.11
C ILE A 101 45.99 -5.85 17.74
N PRO A 102 47.28 -5.78 17.39
CA PRO A 102 48.27 -6.73 17.87
C PRO A 102 48.38 -6.63 19.39
N ASN A 103 48.50 -7.78 20.04
CA ASN A 103 48.64 -7.82 21.49
C ASN A 103 50.00 -7.21 21.91
N GLU A 104 50.17 -6.90 23.19
CA GLU A 104 51.39 -6.25 23.69
C GLU A 104 52.68 -7.03 23.34
N THR A 105 52.63 -8.35 23.39
CA THR A 105 53.73 -9.25 23.04
C THR A 105 54.06 -9.23 21.55
N GLU A 106 53.06 -9.24 20.67
CA GLU A 106 53.22 -9.17 19.21
C GLU A 106 53.72 -7.79 18.77
N ARG A 107 53.30 -6.71 19.44
CA ARG A 107 53.87 -5.38 19.19
C ARG A 107 55.34 -5.34 19.56
N ASN A 108 55.71 -5.92 20.69
CA ASN A 108 57.11 -5.93 21.13
C ASN A 108 58.00 -6.74 20.17
N SER A 109 57.51 -7.85 19.63
CA SER A 109 58.26 -8.62 18.62
C SER A 109 58.35 -7.90 17.27
N LEU A 110 57.29 -7.20 16.83
CA LEU A 110 57.33 -6.36 15.64
C LEU A 110 58.33 -5.21 15.76
N ILE A 111 58.37 -4.56 16.94
CA ILE A 111 59.33 -3.48 17.22
C ILE A 111 60.76 -4.01 17.18
N ASP A 112 61.04 -5.16 17.79
CA ASP A 112 62.39 -5.76 17.76
C ASP A 112 62.83 -6.10 16.33
N PHE A 113 61.91 -6.61 15.50
CA PHE A 113 62.19 -6.88 14.08
C PHE A 113 62.53 -5.59 13.30
N ILE A 114 61.77 -4.51 13.51
CA ILE A 114 62.03 -3.21 12.87
C ILE A 114 63.39 -2.65 13.31
N GLU A 115 63.71 -2.74 14.59
CA GLU A 115 64.99 -2.29 15.15
C GLU A 115 66.17 -3.04 14.53
N ARG A 116 66.00 -4.36 14.35
CA ARG A 116 66.99 -5.27 13.76
C ARG A 116 67.27 -4.97 12.30
N GLU A 117 66.22 -4.72 11.50
CA GLU A 117 66.39 -4.34 10.11
C GLU A 117 66.99 -2.93 9.98
N ARG A 118 66.58 -1.97 10.82
CA ARG A 118 67.17 -0.62 10.83
C ARG A 118 68.69 -0.68 11.05
N LYS A 119 69.13 -1.48 12.02
CA LYS A 119 70.55 -1.64 12.39
C LYS A 119 71.38 -2.45 11.38
N LYS A 120 70.73 -3.05 10.39
CA LYS A 120 71.38 -3.83 9.32
C LYS A 120 71.80 -2.94 8.15
N TYR A 121 71.09 -1.82 7.95
CA TYR A 121 71.33 -0.87 6.85
C TYR A 121 71.85 0.50 7.31
N PHE A 122 71.89 0.76 8.62
CA PHE A 122 72.60 1.88 9.25
C PHE A 122 73.67 1.32 10.19
#